data_AF-X0UMI0-F1
#
_entry.id   AF-X0UMI0-F1
#
_cell.length_a   1.000
_cell.length_b   1.000
_cell.length_c   1.000
_cell.angle_alpha   90.00
_cell.angle_beta   90.00
_cell.angle_gamma   90.00
#
_symmetry.space_group_name_H-M   'P 1'
#
loop_
_entity.id
_entity.type
_entity.pdbx_description
1 polymer ?
#
loop_
_entity_poly.entity_id
_entity_poly.type
_entity_poly.pdbx_seq_one_letter_code
_entity_poly.pdbx_strand_id
1 'polypeptide(L)' 'LGTIRKHITALEAKAPGLLTAYRELGRQTVPIALAKGRIDDPRAEELLELLTKTD' A
#
# COMPACT_ATOMS: atom_id res chain seq x y z
N LEU A 1 -0.33 3.22 7.98
CA LEU A 1 0.30 1.88 7.83
C LEU A 1 -0.51 0.72 8.43
N GLY A 2 -0.96 0.80 9.69
CA GLY A 2 -1.62 -0.33 10.37
C GLY A 2 -2.81 -0.93 9.60
N THR A 3 -3.73 -0.09 9.11
CA THR A 3 -4.89 -0.54 8.31
C THR A 3 -4.46 -1.21 7.00
N ILE A 4 -3.46 -0.68 6.30
CA ILE A 4 -2.98 -1.24 5.03
C ILE A 4 -2.36 -2.62 5.25
N ARG A 5 -1.59 -2.82 6.34
CA ARG A 5 -1.07 -4.15 6.71
C ARG A 5 -2.20 -5.14 6.97
N LYS A 6 -3.24 -4.73 7.71
CA LYS A 6 -4.43 -5.57 7.96
C LYS A 6 -5.16 -5.95 6.66
N HIS A 7 -5.29 -5.02 5.72
CA HIS A 7 -5.88 -5.31 4.41
C HIS A 7 -5.04 -6.30 3.61
N ILE A 8 -3.71 -6.11 3.56
CA ILE A 8 -2.80 -7.04 2.88
C ILE A 8 -2.94 -8.45 3.45
N THR A 9 -2.86 -8.62 4.78
CA THR A 9 -3.03 -9.93 5.43
C THR A 9 -4.41 -10.55 5.16
N ALA A 10 -5.47 -9.74 5.16
CA ALA A 10 -6.82 -10.23 4.85
C ALA A 10 -6.94 -10.67 3.39
N LEU A 11 -6.34 -9.93 2.45
CA LEU A 11 -6.34 -10.27 1.03
C LEU A 11 -5.51 -11.52 0.75
N GLU A 12 -4.32 -11.65 1.35
CA GLU A 12 -3.50 -12.86 1.29
C GLU A 12 -4.29 -14.10 1.73
N ALA A 13 -5.04 -14.00 2.84
CA ALA A 13 -5.77 -15.13 3.40
C ALA A 13 -7.09 -15.46 2.69
N LYS A 14 -7.78 -14.46 2.12
CA LYS A 14 -9.17 -14.61 1.65
C LYS A 14 -9.35 -14.41 0.15
N ALA A 15 -8.47 -13.66 -0.50
CA ALA A 15 -8.56 -13.34 -1.92
C ALA A 15 -7.16 -13.04 -2.51
N PRO A 16 -6.22 -14.01 -2.52
CA PRO A 16 -4.84 -13.76 -2.92
C PRO A 16 -4.73 -13.22 -4.36
N GLY A 17 -5.66 -13.58 -5.25
CA GLY A 17 -5.72 -13.04 -6.62
C GLY A 17 -5.98 -11.54 -6.71
N LEU A 18 -6.48 -10.89 -5.64
CA LEU A 18 -6.70 -9.44 -5.58
C LEU A 18 -5.49 -8.67 -5.02
N LEU A 19 -4.52 -9.36 -4.43
CA LEU A 19 -3.41 -8.72 -3.72
C LEU A 19 -2.55 -7.87 -4.67
N THR A 20 -2.26 -8.37 -5.87
CA THR A 20 -1.51 -7.66 -6.89
C THR A 20 -2.19 -6.35 -7.28
N ALA A 21 -3.50 -6.37 -7.50
CA ALA A 21 -4.28 -5.19 -7.86
C ALA A 21 -4.32 -4.17 -6.72
N TYR A 22 -4.51 -4.63 -5.47
CA TYR A 22 -4.50 -3.75 -4.30
C TYR A 22 -3.13 -3.06 -4.10
N ARG A 23 -2.03 -3.82 -4.23
CA ARG A 23 -0.67 -3.27 -4.13
C ARG A 23 -0.38 -2.26 -5.25
N GLU A 24 -0.77 -2.56 -6.49
CA GLU A 24 -0.60 -1.66 -7.64
C GLU A 24 -1.35 -0.35 -7.45
N LEU A 25 -2.65 -0.40 -7.13
CA LEU A 25 -3.47 0.79 -6.90
C LEU A 25 -2.94 1.60 -5.70
N GLY A 26 -2.47 0.92 -4.66
CA GLY A 26 -1.80 1.56 -3.53
C GLY A 26 -0.59 2.37 -3.98
N ARG A 27 0.35 1.75 -4.73
CA ARG A 27 1.58 2.43 -5.19
C ARG A 27 1.28 3.66 -6.03
N GLN A 28 0.34 3.56 -6.97
CA GLN A 28 -0.04 4.69 -7.83
C GLN A 28 -0.66 5.86 -7.05
N THR A 29 -1.27 5.60 -5.88
CA THR A 29 -1.94 6.64 -5.08
C THR A 29 -1.05 7.29 -4.03
N VAL A 30 0.09 6.69 -3.67
CA VAL A 30 1.04 7.29 -2.72
C VAL A 30 1.55 8.67 -3.17
N PRO A 31 2.02 8.89 -4.42
CA PRO A 31 2.45 10.20 -4.88
C PRO A 31 1.32 11.25 -4.84
N ILE A 32 0.08 10.83 -5.06
CA ILE A 32 -1.09 11.71 -5.00
C ILE A 32 -1.34 12.15 -3.55
N ALA A 33 -1.22 11.24 -2.58
CA ALA A 33 -1.38 11.57 -1.17
C ALA A 33 -0.26 12.51 -0.68
N LEU A 34 0.97 12.30 -1.15
CA LEU A 34 2.13 13.14 -0.86
C LEU A 34 1.93 14.55 -1.46
N ALA A 35 1.60 14.66 -2.74
CA ALA A 35 1.33 15.94 -3.40
C ALA A 35 0.17 16.72 -2.75
N LYS A 36 -0.79 16.02 -2.15
CA LYS A 36 -1.90 16.61 -1.40
C LYS A 36 -1.54 16.99 0.05
N GLY A 37 -0.31 16.76 0.50
CA GLY A 37 0.13 17.01 1.88
C GLY A 37 -0.58 16.14 2.91
N ARG A 38 -1.14 14.98 2.52
CA ARG A 38 -1.82 14.04 3.43
C ARG A 38 -0.85 13.12 4.17
N ILE A 39 0.35 13.00 3.64
CA ILE A 39 1.49 12.25 4.18
C ILE A 39 2.76 13.08 3.89
N ASP A 40 3.82 12.82 4.64
CA ASP A 40 5.16 13.36 4.40
C ASP A 40 6.04 12.36 3.62
N ASP A 41 7.24 12.77 3.23
CA ASP A 41 8.18 11.94 2.48
C ASP A 41 8.53 10.63 3.21
N PRO A 42 8.86 10.62 4.53
CA PRO A 42 9.12 9.38 5.24
C PRO A 42 7.92 8.43 5.20
N ARG A 43 6.70 8.94 5.37
CA ARG A 43 5.50 8.11 5.30
C ARG A 43 5.24 7.58 3.89
N ALA A 44 5.55 8.35 2.85
CA ALA A 44 5.43 7.91 1.47
C ALA A 44 6.40 6.75 1.18
N GLU A 45 7.63 6.83 1.66
CA GLU A 45 8.63 5.77 1.54
C GLU A 45 8.17 4.48 2.24
N GLU A 46 7.74 4.56 3.50
CA GLU A 46 7.23 3.39 4.24
C GLU A 46 6.03 2.72 3.54
N LEU A 47 5.16 3.53 2.90
CA LEU A 47 4.01 3.03 2.15
C LEU A 47 4.45 2.31 0.88
N LEU A 48 5.39 2.90 0.12
CA LEU A 48 5.93 2.29 -1.09
C LEU A 48 6.66 0.98 -0.77
N GLU A 49 7.47 0.94 0.28
CA GLU A 49 8.12 -0.29 0.75
C GLU A 49 7.09 -1.38 1.09
N LEU A 50 6.06 -1.02 1.87
CA LEU A 50 4.99 -1.96 2.25
C LEU A 50 4.25 -2.52 1.03
N LEU A 51 4.02 -1.69 0.01
CA LEU A 51 3.25 -2.05 -1.18
C LEU A 51 4.09 -2.70 -2.29
N THR A 52 5.42 -2.65 -2.20
CA THR A 52 6.34 -3.21 -3.20
C THR A 52 6.89 -4.59 -2.80
N LYS A 53 6.73 -4.99 -1.53
CA LYS A 53 7.09 -6.35 -1.10
C LYS A 53 6.40 -7.39 -1.98
N THR A 54 7.22 -8.18 -2.68
CA THR A 54 6.84 -9.47 -3.26
C THR A 54 7.14 -10.54 -2.23
N ASP A 55 6.12 -11.36 -1.95
CA ASP A 55 6.24 -12.54 -1.09
C ASP A 55 6.85 -13.72 -1.86
#